data_AF-A0A8D1RIK0-F1
#
_entry.id   AF-A0A8D1RIK0-F1
#
_cell.length_a   1.000
_cell.length_b   1.000
_cell.length_c   1.000
_cell.angle_alpha   90.00
_cell.angle_beta   90.00
_cell.angle_gamma   90.00
#
_symmetry.space_group_name_H-M   'P 1'
#
loop_
_entity.id
_entity.type
_entity.pdbx_description
1 polymer ?
#
loop_
_entity_poly.entity_id
_entity_poly.type
_entity_poly.pdbx_seq_one_letter_code
_entity_poly.pdbx_strand_id
1 'polypeptide(L)'
;MSTAPLVGYSSSGSEDEAEAEAKAGTRAQPGARGRSRGQSPLSSQRLPVPESVLHMFPGTEEGPADDSAKHGGRVRTFPHERGNWATHVYIPYEAREEFLDLLDVLLPHAQTYVPRLVRMEAFHLSLSQSVVLRHHWILPFVQVLKDRVASFQRFCFTADQVKIYTNQEKTRTFVGLEVTSGHAQFLDLVSEVDKVMEEFDLTTFYQDPSFHVSLAWCVGDARLQLEGRCLQELQVNPQCRSTEGAKPQRKSWMRLKTPRCCCVCTQSRSAASLGTNSSRCL
;
A
#
# COMPACT_ATOMS: atom_id res chain seq x y z
N MET A 1 28.07 -37.80 38.73
CA MET A 1 27.06 -36.84 39.22
C MET A 1 26.58 -36.08 37.98
N SER A 2 25.61 -36.54 37.19
CA SER A 2 24.15 -36.68 37.43
C SER A 2 23.57 -35.42 38.08
N THR A 3 22.60 -34.67 37.54
CA THR A 3 21.43 -35.03 36.71
C THR A 3 20.81 -33.75 36.08
N ALA A 4 20.32 -33.84 34.83
CA ALA A 4 19.18 -33.05 34.31
C ALA A 4 17.86 -33.74 34.80
N PRO A 5 16.59 -33.27 34.60
CA PRO A 5 16.09 -32.64 33.36
C PRO A 5 14.84 -31.71 33.47
N LEU A 6 14.35 -31.36 32.27
CA LEU A 6 13.02 -30.89 31.85
C LEU A 6 11.80 -31.46 32.62
N VAL A 7 10.73 -30.65 32.72
CA VAL A 7 9.31 -31.00 32.46
C VAL A 7 8.60 -29.66 32.15
N GLY A 8 7.66 -29.45 31.21
CA GLY A 8 6.74 -30.34 30.52
C GLY A 8 5.30 -29.97 30.94
N TYR A 9 4.47 -29.65 29.93
CA TYR A 9 3.03 -29.37 29.90
C TYR A 9 2.12 -30.09 30.92
N SER A 10 0.95 -29.50 31.21
CA SER A 10 -0.35 -30.22 31.19
C SER A 10 -1.55 -29.27 31.17
N SER A 11 -2.34 -29.40 30.10
CA SER A 11 -3.73 -28.93 29.98
C SER A 11 -4.69 -29.92 30.64
N SER A 12 -5.83 -29.43 31.16
CA SER A 12 -7.08 -30.18 31.41
C SER A 12 -8.16 -29.11 31.69
N GLY A 13 -9.32 -28.98 31.05
CA GLY A 13 -10.19 -29.96 30.40
C GLY A 13 -11.35 -30.31 31.34
N SER A 14 -12.53 -29.68 31.19
CA SER A 14 -13.87 -30.25 31.43
C SER A 14 -15.01 -29.24 31.18
N GLU A 15 -16.02 -29.74 30.49
CA GLU A 15 -17.35 -29.17 30.21
C GLU A 15 -18.36 -29.72 31.24
N ASP A 16 -19.65 -29.34 31.08
CA ASP A 16 -20.87 -29.91 31.68
C ASP A 16 -21.33 -29.36 33.06
N GLU A 17 -22.61 -29.13 33.41
CA GLU A 17 -23.94 -29.26 32.77
C GLU A 17 -25.01 -28.61 33.71
N ALA A 18 -26.28 -28.69 33.28
CA ALA A 18 -27.52 -27.99 33.66
C ALA A 18 -28.15 -28.01 35.09
N GLU A 19 -29.10 -27.06 35.24
CA GLU A 19 -30.40 -26.98 35.98
C GLU A 19 -30.76 -27.87 37.20
N ALA A 20 -31.44 -27.24 38.19
CA ALA A 20 -32.78 -27.65 38.66
C ALA A 20 -33.45 -26.64 39.64
N GLU A 21 -34.74 -26.39 39.43
CA GLU A 21 -35.68 -25.59 40.22
C GLU A 21 -36.16 -26.25 41.53
N ALA A 22 -36.74 -25.47 42.48
CA ALA A 22 -38.13 -25.65 42.97
C ALA A 22 -38.58 -24.64 44.07
N LYS A 23 -39.62 -23.82 43.74
CA LYS A 23 -40.93 -23.52 44.41
C LYS A 23 -41.03 -23.24 45.94
N ALA A 24 -41.94 -22.44 46.51
CA ALA A 24 -43.00 -21.48 46.11
C ALA A 24 -43.67 -20.86 47.38
N GLY A 25 -44.36 -19.72 47.24
CA GLY A 25 -45.41 -19.17 48.16
C GLY A 25 -44.96 -18.02 49.08
N THR A 26 -45.64 -16.88 49.30
CA THR A 26 -47.07 -16.53 49.24
C THR A 26 -47.24 -14.99 49.22
N ARG A 27 -48.36 -14.48 48.66
CA ARG A 27 -48.70 -13.05 48.48
C ARG A 27 -49.69 -12.56 49.57
N ALA A 28 -49.47 -11.38 50.16
CA ALA A 28 -50.51 -10.39 50.54
C ALA A 28 -49.93 -9.11 51.20
N GLN A 29 -50.43 -7.94 50.79
CA GLN A 29 -50.47 -6.64 51.50
C GLN A 29 -51.93 -6.42 51.99
N PRO A 30 -52.30 -5.47 52.90
CA PRO A 30 -51.77 -4.10 53.08
C PRO A 30 -51.77 -3.52 54.53
N GLY A 31 -51.30 -2.27 54.71
CA GLY A 31 -51.73 -1.40 55.83
C GLY A 31 -50.66 -0.53 56.49
N ALA A 32 -50.88 0.78 56.50
CA ALA A 32 -49.91 1.86 56.74
C ALA A 32 -49.58 2.22 58.20
N ARG A 33 -48.35 2.70 58.46
CA ARG A 33 -48.02 4.06 58.98
C ARG A 33 -46.55 4.16 59.44
N GLY A 34 -45.84 5.20 58.98
CA GLY A 34 -44.90 5.94 59.86
C GLY A 34 -43.45 6.16 59.39
N ARG A 35 -43.22 7.36 58.83
CA ARG A 35 -42.02 8.23 58.98
C ARG A 35 -40.75 7.98 58.14
N SER A 36 -40.65 8.76 57.06
CA SER A 36 -39.56 9.68 56.68
C SER A 36 -38.09 9.25 56.86
N ARG A 37 -37.39 9.02 55.74
CA ARG A 37 -36.10 9.67 55.42
C ARG A 37 -35.78 9.47 53.93
N GLY A 38 -35.36 10.53 53.26
CA GLY A 38 -35.26 10.60 51.79
C GLY A 38 -33.91 10.18 51.18
N GLN A 39 -33.87 10.38 49.85
CA GLN A 39 -32.70 10.44 48.94
C GLN A 39 -32.04 9.07 48.64
N SER A 40 -31.60 8.66 47.45
CA SER A 40 -31.77 8.95 46.00
C SER A 40 -30.91 7.87 45.26
N PRO A 41 -31.04 7.64 43.94
CA PRO A 41 -30.43 6.48 43.26
C PRO A 41 -28.89 6.56 43.21
N LEU A 42 -28.20 5.43 43.42
CA LEU A 42 -26.75 5.33 43.26
C LEU A 42 -26.37 5.59 41.79
N SER A 43 -25.86 6.79 41.51
CA SER A 43 -25.25 7.14 40.24
C SER A 43 -23.91 6.40 40.10
N SER A 44 -23.66 5.83 38.93
CA SER A 44 -22.37 5.24 38.55
C SER A 44 -21.29 6.32 38.56
N GLN A 45 -20.68 6.56 39.72
CA GLN A 45 -19.57 7.49 39.84
C GLN A 45 -18.32 6.85 39.24
N ARG A 46 -18.04 7.17 37.98
CA ARG A 46 -16.69 6.96 37.42
C ARG A 46 -15.73 7.79 38.28
N LEU A 47 -14.70 7.13 38.78
CA LEU A 47 -13.64 7.79 39.51
C LEU A 47 -12.93 8.81 38.59
N PRO A 48 -12.65 10.04 39.07
CA PRO A 48 -11.91 11.01 38.28
C PRO A 48 -10.50 10.47 38.00
N VAL A 49 -10.06 10.62 36.75
CA VAL A 49 -8.71 10.22 36.33
C VAL A 49 -7.69 11.04 37.12
N PRO A 50 -6.69 10.41 37.77
CA PRO A 50 -5.66 11.14 38.51
C PRO A 50 -4.94 12.15 37.64
N GLU A 51 -4.60 13.30 38.22
CA GLU A 51 -3.91 14.41 37.53
C GLU A 51 -2.57 13.97 36.91
N SER A 52 -1.89 13.00 37.55
CA SER A 52 -0.69 12.35 37.01
C SER A 52 -0.91 11.67 35.65
N VAL A 53 -2.10 11.09 35.42
CA VAL A 53 -2.47 10.45 34.15
C VAL A 53 -2.88 11.49 33.11
N LEU A 54 -3.50 12.61 33.53
CA LEU A 54 -3.81 13.73 32.63
C LEU A 54 -2.54 14.40 32.09
N HIS A 55 -1.49 14.50 32.90
CA HIS A 55 -0.18 15.05 32.48
C HIS A 55 0.72 14.04 31.75
N MET A 56 0.39 12.75 31.73
CA MET A 56 1.12 11.76 30.90
C MET A 56 0.79 11.88 29.41
N PHE A 57 -0.34 12.49 29.06
CA PHE A 57 -0.77 12.75 27.69
C PHE A 57 -1.00 14.26 27.51
N PRO A 58 0.05 15.10 27.52
CA PRO A 58 -0.10 16.49 27.09
C PRO A 58 -0.77 16.46 25.71
N GLY A 59 -1.87 17.20 25.58
CA GLY A 59 -2.89 17.00 24.55
C GLY A 59 -2.29 16.72 23.18
N THR A 60 -2.78 15.66 22.53
CA THR A 60 -2.51 15.22 21.16
C THR A 60 -1.76 16.27 20.35
N GLU A 61 -0.43 16.25 20.44
CA GLU A 61 0.36 17.05 19.51
C GLU A 61 0.05 16.48 18.14
N GLU A 62 -0.65 17.27 17.32
CA GLU A 62 -0.68 17.05 15.88
C GLU A 62 0.75 16.74 15.47
N GLY A 63 0.99 15.51 15.00
CA GLY A 63 2.33 15.09 14.61
C GLY A 63 2.95 16.12 13.67
N PRO A 64 4.29 16.20 13.59
CA PRO A 64 4.98 17.23 12.80
C PRO A 64 4.34 17.40 11.42
N ALA A 65 3.90 18.62 11.10
CA ALA A 65 3.24 18.91 9.83
C ALA A 65 4.10 18.41 8.65
N ASP A 66 3.47 17.74 7.70
CA ASP A 66 4.15 17.10 6.57
C ASP A 66 4.71 18.18 5.61
N ASP A 67 6.02 18.38 5.67
CA ASP A 67 6.71 19.32 4.78
C ASP A 67 6.90 18.67 3.39
N SER A 68 5.98 18.99 2.48
CA SER A 68 5.98 18.47 1.10
C SER A 68 7.28 18.77 0.33
N ALA A 69 8.05 19.80 0.70
CA ALA A 69 9.32 20.14 0.05
C ALA A 69 10.37 19.02 0.26
N LYS A 70 10.35 18.34 1.40
CA LYS A 70 11.24 17.19 1.70
C LYS A 70 10.95 15.97 0.84
N HIS A 71 9.82 15.97 0.15
CA HIS A 71 9.40 14.90 -0.73
C HIS A 71 9.32 15.37 -2.19
N GLY A 72 9.92 16.51 -2.57
CA GLY A 72 9.88 17.01 -3.94
C GLY A 72 8.49 17.51 -4.35
N GLY A 73 7.78 18.17 -3.42
CA GLY A 73 6.41 18.65 -3.60
C GLY A 73 5.36 17.53 -3.52
N ARG A 74 5.75 16.33 -3.08
CA ARG A 74 4.83 15.21 -2.91
C ARG A 74 3.97 15.45 -1.67
N VAL A 75 2.66 15.59 -1.86
CA VAL A 75 1.67 15.50 -0.77
C VAL A 75 1.42 14.03 -0.43
N ARG A 76 1.44 13.68 0.86
CA ARG A 76 1.04 12.37 1.35
C ARG A 76 -0.48 12.25 1.41
N THR A 77 -0.99 11.10 0.98
CA THR A 77 -2.42 10.75 1.04
C THR A 77 -2.87 10.46 2.49
N PHE A 78 -1.96 10.04 3.36
CA PHE A 78 -2.24 9.78 4.78
C PHE A 78 -1.18 10.41 5.69
N PRO A 79 -1.57 10.99 6.84
CA PRO A 79 -0.62 11.51 7.82
C PRO A 79 0.17 10.36 8.46
N HIS A 80 1.43 10.62 8.83
CA HIS A 80 2.22 9.62 9.52
C HIS A 80 1.77 9.47 10.97
N GLU A 81 1.27 8.29 11.32
CA GLU A 81 0.99 7.90 12.71
C GLU A 81 2.00 6.84 13.16
N ARG A 82 2.50 6.97 14.39
CA ARG A 82 3.48 6.02 14.92
C ARG A 82 2.87 4.62 14.95
N GLY A 83 3.50 3.69 14.26
CA GLY A 83 3.03 2.29 14.14
C GLY A 83 2.26 1.99 12.87
N ASN A 84 1.91 3.00 12.07
CA ASN A 84 1.30 2.86 10.75
C ASN A 84 2.36 3.03 9.65
N TRP A 85 2.38 2.09 8.70
CA TRP A 85 3.37 2.00 7.65
C TRP A 85 2.72 1.96 6.28
N ALA A 86 3.15 2.86 5.39
CA ALA A 86 2.76 2.78 3.98
C ALA A 86 3.35 1.51 3.36
N THR A 87 2.47 0.68 2.81
CA THR A 87 2.76 -0.63 2.24
C THR A 87 2.29 -0.66 0.80
N HIS A 88 3.15 -1.15 -0.09
CA HIS A 88 2.88 -1.27 -1.52
C HIS A 88 3.60 -2.49 -2.08
N VAL A 89 2.84 -3.33 -2.78
CA VAL A 89 3.27 -4.55 -3.49
C VAL A 89 3.38 -4.26 -4.98
N TYR A 90 4.51 -4.61 -5.56
CA TYR A 90 4.81 -4.39 -6.97
C TYR A 90 5.83 -5.39 -7.52
N ILE A 91 5.90 -5.52 -8.85
CA ILE A 91 6.98 -6.21 -9.55
C ILE A 91 8.03 -5.17 -9.97
N PRO A 92 9.29 -5.27 -9.52
CA PRO A 92 10.36 -4.42 -9.98
C PRO A 92 10.65 -4.69 -11.46
N TYR A 93 10.92 -3.62 -12.19
CA TYR A 93 11.36 -3.69 -13.58
C TYR A 93 12.83 -3.26 -13.66
N GLU A 94 13.69 -4.18 -14.05
CA GLU A 94 15.10 -3.91 -14.32
C GLU A 94 15.23 -3.20 -15.68
N ALA A 95 15.46 -1.90 -15.62
CA ALA A 95 15.74 -1.10 -16.80
C ALA A 95 17.09 -1.50 -17.42
N ARG A 96 17.06 -1.81 -18.71
CA ARG A 96 18.27 -1.98 -19.54
C ARG A 96 18.68 -0.64 -20.13
N GLU A 97 19.93 -0.53 -20.59
CA GLU A 97 20.44 0.67 -21.28
C GLU A 97 19.50 1.14 -22.41
N GLU A 98 19.05 0.24 -23.28
CA GLU A 98 18.10 0.54 -24.38
C GLU A 98 16.80 1.22 -23.89
N PHE A 99 16.33 0.87 -22.70
CA PHE A 99 15.15 1.47 -22.08
C PHE A 99 15.47 2.85 -21.48
N LEU A 100 16.65 3.01 -20.90
CA LEU A 100 17.11 4.30 -20.38
C LEU A 100 17.36 5.29 -21.52
N ASP A 101 17.94 4.85 -22.62
CA ASP A 101 18.15 5.63 -23.85
C ASP A 101 16.81 6.10 -24.43
N LEU A 102 15.81 5.21 -24.48
CA LEU A 102 14.44 5.59 -24.88
C LEU A 102 13.88 6.67 -23.95
N LEU A 103 14.06 6.51 -22.63
CA LEU A 103 13.60 7.49 -21.66
C LEU A 103 14.31 8.85 -21.80
N ASP A 104 15.59 8.85 -22.18
CA ASP A 104 16.37 10.06 -22.47
C ASP A 104 15.88 10.79 -23.73
N VAL A 105 15.16 10.12 -24.63
CA VAL A 105 14.48 10.74 -25.77
C VAL A 105 13.07 11.21 -25.39
N LEU A 106 12.29 10.36 -24.71
CA LEU A 106 10.88 10.64 -24.41
C LEU A 106 10.72 11.75 -23.37
N LEU A 107 11.53 11.77 -22.31
CA LEU A 107 11.36 12.71 -21.20
C LEU A 107 11.60 14.17 -21.61
N PRO A 108 12.70 14.54 -22.31
CA PRO A 108 12.89 15.91 -22.76
C PRO A 108 11.78 16.38 -23.70
N HIS A 109 11.27 15.48 -24.55
CA HIS A 109 10.16 15.79 -25.43
C HIS A 109 8.88 16.08 -24.63
N ALA A 110 8.52 15.23 -23.66
CA ALA A 110 7.38 15.48 -22.78
C ALA A 110 7.57 16.76 -21.94
N GLN A 111 8.80 17.09 -21.55
CA GLN A 111 9.13 18.32 -20.83
C GLN A 111 8.94 19.60 -21.66
N THR A 112 8.88 19.53 -23.00
CA THR A 112 8.47 20.67 -23.82
C THR A 112 7.02 21.09 -23.57
N TYR A 113 6.16 20.14 -23.17
CA TYR A 113 4.77 20.38 -22.80
C TYR A 113 4.61 20.62 -21.29
N VAL A 114 5.32 19.84 -20.47
CA VAL A 114 5.28 19.93 -18.99
C VAL A 114 6.70 19.93 -18.42
N PRO A 115 7.36 21.11 -18.29
CA PRO A 115 8.76 21.21 -17.85
C PRO A 115 9.05 20.65 -16.46
N ARG A 116 8.01 20.57 -15.60
CA ARG A 116 8.10 20.04 -14.23
C ARG A 116 8.06 18.51 -14.13
N LEU A 117 8.07 17.78 -15.25
CA LEU A 117 8.17 16.33 -15.25
C LEU A 117 9.52 15.88 -14.70
N VAL A 118 9.47 14.90 -13.80
CA VAL A 118 10.63 14.32 -13.12
C VAL A 118 10.74 12.85 -13.54
N ARG A 119 11.94 12.43 -13.93
CA ARG A 119 12.27 11.03 -14.27
C ARG A 119 12.01 10.13 -13.06
N MET A 120 11.50 8.91 -13.30
CA MET A 120 11.50 7.86 -12.27
C MET A 120 12.91 7.31 -12.06
N GLU A 121 13.32 7.16 -10.80
CA GLU A 121 14.62 6.56 -10.42
C GLU A 121 14.58 5.03 -10.42
N ALA A 122 13.40 4.46 -10.13
CA ALA A 122 13.17 3.02 -10.10
C ALA A 122 11.83 2.69 -10.75
N PHE A 123 11.82 1.61 -11.51
CA PHE A 123 10.70 1.21 -12.34
C PHE A 123 10.03 -0.04 -11.77
N HIS A 124 8.70 -0.07 -11.86
CA HIS A 124 7.91 -1.19 -11.35
C HIS A 124 6.52 -1.21 -12.00
N LEU A 125 5.84 -2.35 -11.84
CA LEU A 125 4.41 -2.51 -12.09
C LEU A 125 3.69 -2.76 -10.76
N SER A 126 2.77 -1.87 -10.42
CA SER A 126 1.96 -1.99 -9.20
C SER A 126 1.01 -3.18 -9.26
N LEU A 127 0.92 -3.90 -8.15
CA LEU A 127 -0.04 -5.00 -7.94
C LEU A 127 -1.02 -4.69 -6.80
N SER A 128 -0.88 -3.52 -6.18
CA SER A 128 -1.69 -3.07 -5.05
C SER A 128 -1.78 -1.54 -5.05
N GLN A 129 -2.76 -1.03 -4.31
CA GLN A 129 -2.78 0.38 -3.93
C GLN A 129 -1.76 0.64 -2.81
N SER A 130 -1.46 1.91 -2.54
CA SER A 130 -0.69 2.27 -1.34
C SER A 130 -1.62 2.19 -0.13
N VAL A 131 -1.43 1.18 0.71
CA VAL A 131 -2.26 0.92 1.89
C VAL A 131 -1.50 1.18 3.18
N VAL A 132 -2.21 1.35 4.28
CA VAL A 132 -1.61 1.55 5.61
C VAL A 132 -1.67 0.23 6.37
N LEU A 133 -0.50 -0.28 6.77
CA LEU A 133 -0.37 -1.51 7.55
C LEU A 133 0.26 -1.21 8.90
N ARG A 134 -0.23 -1.83 9.97
CA ARG A 134 0.38 -1.69 11.29
C ARG A 134 1.70 -2.44 11.35
N HIS A 135 2.69 -1.88 12.05
CA HIS A 135 4.04 -2.44 12.17
C HIS A 135 4.07 -3.94 12.51
N HIS A 136 3.26 -4.36 13.48
CA HIS A 136 3.20 -5.74 13.95
C HIS A 136 2.72 -6.74 12.88
N TRP A 137 1.95 -6.27 11.89
CA TRP A 137 1.43 -7.09 10.79
C TRP A 137 2.35 -7.18 9.59
N ILE A 138 3.42 -6.36 9.51
CA ILE A 138 4.32 -6.33 8.35
C ILE A 138 4.95 -7.71 8.08
N LEU A 139 5.49 -8.36 9.11
CA LEU A 139 6.16 -9.66 8.92
C LEU A 139 5.17 -10.78 8.56
N PRO A 140 4.02 -10.95 9.25
CA PRO A 140 2.98 -11.89 8.82
C PRO A 140 2.50 -11.62 7.39
N PHE A 141 2.23 -10.37 7.03
CA PHE A 141 1.77 -9.98 5.69
C PHE A 141 2.76 -10.41 4.61
N VAL A 142 4.05 -10.11 4.81
CA VAL A 142 5.12 -10.50 3.88
C VAL A 142 5.23 -12.02 3.77
N GLN A 143 5.04 -12.77 4.86
CA GLN A 143 5.13 -14.22 4.83
C GLN A 143 3.97 -14.84 4.03
N VAL A 144 2.73 -14.45 4.31
CA VAL A 144 1.55 -14.93 3.57
C VAL A 144 1.67 -14.56 2.09
N LEU A 145 2.10 -13.33 1.80
CA LEU A 145 2.33 -12.88 0.42
C LEU A 145 3.36 -13.76 -0.29
N LYS A 146 4.49 -14.07 0.35
CA LYS A 146 5.51 -14.98 -0.19
C LYS A 146 4.93 -16.36 -0.51
N ASP A 147 4.18 -16.93 0.41
CA ASP A 147 3.66 -18.29 0.26
C ASP A 147 2.67 -18.38 -0.91
N ARG A 148 1.81 -17.37 -1.11
CA ARG A 148 0.90 -17.32 -2.26
C ARG A 148 1.63 -17.13 -3.59
N VAL A 149 2.56 -16.17 -3.65
CA VAL A 149 3.25 -15.85 -4.92
C VAL A 149 4.36 -16.85 -5.27
N ALA A 150 4.80 -17.71 -4.34
CA ALA A 150 5.85 -18.69 -4.57
C ALA A 150 5.53 -19.69 -5.70
N SER A 151 4.24 -19.96 -5.92
CA SER A 151 3.75 -20.86 -6.97
C SER A 151 3.73 -20.23 -8.38
N PHE A 152 3.88 -18.91 -8.49
CA PHE A 152 3.77 -18.21 -9.76
C PHE A 152 5.03 -18.39 -10.60
N GLN A 153 4.81 -18.87 -11.82
CA GLN A 153 5.86 -18.96 -12.83
C GLN A 153 6.20 -17.58 -13.38
N ARG A 154 7.46 -17.40 -13.77
CA ARG A 154 7.89 -16.20 -14.50
C ARG A 154 7.20 -16.16 -15.86
N PHE A 155 6.75 -14.97 -16.25
CA PHE A 155 6.13 -14.73 -17.54
C PHE A 155 6.77 -13.54 -18.24
N CYS A 156 6.58 -13.48 -19.56
CA CYS A 156 6.97 -12.33 -20.38
C CYS A 156 5.77 -11.44 -20.61
N PHE A 157 6.01 -10.13 -20.71
CA PHE A 157 4.99 -9.15 -21.04
C PHE A 157 5.55 -8.16 -22.06
N THR A 158 4.65 -7.38 -22.67
CA THR A 158 5.01 -6.27 -23.56
C THR A 158 4.35 -5.02 -23.02
N ALA A 159 5.13 -3.94 -22.89
CA ALA A 159 4.63 -2.61 -22.53
C ALA A 159 5.16 -1.60 -23.54
N ASP A 160 4.29 -1.21 -24.48
CA ASP A 160 4.65 -0.44 -25.68
C ASP A 160 3.66 0.69 -26.01
N GLN A 161 2.61 0.85 -25.22
CA GLN A 161 1.65 1.95 -25.36
C GLN A 161 1.92 3.01 -24.31
N VAL A 162 2.32 4.20 -24.74
CA VAL A 162 2.43 5.36 -23.86
C VAL A 162 1.01 5.76 -23.44
N LYS A 163 0.82 5.97 -22.14
CA LYS A 163 -0.45 6.40 -21.55
C LYS A 163 -0.19 7.34 -20.39
N ILE A 164 -1.13 8.27 -20.20
CA ILE A 164 -1.10 9.23 -19.10
C ILE A 164 -1.98 8.72 -17.98
N TYR A 165 -1.44 8.69 -16.76
CA TYR A 165 -2.12 8.25 -15.56
C TYR A 165 -2.18 9.38 -14.55
N THR A 166 -3.20 9.36 -13.71
CA THR A 166 -3.25 10.18 -12.50
C THR A 166 -3.53 9.29 -11.30
N ASN A 167 -3.02 9.67 -10.14
CA ASN A 167 -3.53 9.05 -8.92
C ASN A 167 -5.01 9.44 -8.70
N GLN A 168 -5.70 8.71 -7.81
CA GLN A 168 -7.13 8.91 -7.55
C GLN A 168 -7.48 10.34 -7.13
N GLU A 169 -6.60 10.97 -6.36
CA GLU A 169 -6.76 12.35 -5.86
C GLU A 169 -6.38 13.42 -6.90
N LYS A 170 -5.85 13.02 -8.06
CA LYS A 170 -5.33 13.92 -9.11
C LYS A 170 -4.26 14.91 -8.62
N THR A 171 -3.56 14.54 -7.56
CA THR A 171 -2.42 15.31 -7.03
C THR A 171 -1.12 14.96 -7.76
N ARG A 172 -1.13 13.94 -8.63
CA ARG A 172 0.00 13.51 -9.46
C ARG A 172 -0.45 13.05 -10.83
N THR A 173 0.39 13.35 -11.81
CA THR A 173 0.29 12.81 -13.16
C THR A 173 1.54 12.04 -13.49
N PHE A 174 1.38 10.90 -14.17
CA PHE A 174 2.44 9.99 -14.58
C PHE A 174 2.36 9.77 -16.08
N VAL A 175 3.53 9.70 -16.72
CA VAL A 175 3.68 9.13 -18.06
C VAL A 175 4.15 7.70 -17.88
N GLY A 176 3.44 6.73 -18.46
CA GLY A 176 3.78 5.32 -18.31
C GLY A 176 3.64 4.53 -19.60
N LEU A 177 4.27 3.36 -19.64
CA LEU A 177 4.07 2.35 -20.70
C LEU A 177 3.08 1.29 -20.21
N GLU A 178 1.91 1.23 -20.82
CA GLU A 178 0.85 0.27 -20.56
C GLU A 178 1.21 -1.12 -21.09
N VAL A 179 0.91 -2.14 -20.29
CA VAL A 179 1.06 -3.55 -20.66
C VAL A 179 -0.04 -3.95 -21.65
N THR A 180 0.37 -4.39 -22.83
CA THR A 180 -0.52 -4.89 -23.90
C THR A 180 -0.58 -6.40 -23.97
N SER A 181 0.57 -7.07 -23.80
CA SER A 181 0.69 -8.53 -23.74
C SER A 181 1.18 -8.94 -22.36
N GLY A 182 0.67 -10.04 -21.81
CA GLY A 182 0.96 -10.46 -20.43
C GLY A 182 -0.05 -9.96 -19.39
N HIS A 183 -1.09 -9.23 -19.81
CA HIS A 183 -2.09 -8.64 -18.92
C HIS A 183 -2.83 -9.69 -18.07
N ALA A 184 -3.22 -10.82 -18.67
CA ALA A 184 -3.91 -11.90 -17.95
C ALA A 184 -3.07 -12.45 -16.79
N GLN A 185 -1.76 -12.61 -16.99
CA GLN A 185 -0.84 -13.09 -15.94
C GLN A 185 -0.71 -12.08 -14.79
N PHE A 186 -0.79 -10.78 -15.08
CA PHE A 186 -0.85 -9.76 -14.03
C PHE A 186 -2.18 -9.81 -13.27
N LEU A 187 -3.31 -10.05 -13.94
CA LEU A 187 -4.61 -10.24 -13.28
C LEU A 187 -4.60 -11.44 -12.34
N ASP A 188 -4.06 -12.58 -12.79
CA ASP A 188 -3.93 -13.79 -11.96
C ASP A 188 -3.09 -13.50 -10.71
N LEU A 189 -1.99 -12.75 -10.88
CA LEU A 189 -1.12 -12.38 -9.77
C LEU A 189 -1.80 -11.39 -8.81
N VAL A 190 -2.50 -10.38 -9.34
CA VAL A 190 -3.29 -9.44 -8.52
C VAL A 190 -4.37 -10.18 -7.75
N SER A 191 -5.03 -11.18 -8.34
CA SER A 191 -6.04 -11.97 -7.62
C SER A 191 -5.47 -12.64 -6.37
N GLU A 192 -4.23 -13.14 -6.42
CA GLU A 192 -3.58 -13.71 -5.24
C GLU A 192 -3.10 -12.65 -4.25
N VAL A 193 -2.64 -11.50 -4.74
CA VAL A 193 -2.28 -10.36 -3.87
C VAL A 193 -3.53 -9.84 -3.14
N ASP A 194 -4.66 -9.70 -3.84
CA ASP A 194 -5.94 -9.22 -3.29
C ASP A 194 -6.46 -10.15 -2.20
N LYS A 195 -6.31 -11.47 -2.34
CA LYS A 195 -6.62 -12.42 -1.26
C LYS A 195 -5.80 -12.14 0.01
N VAL A 196 -4.53 -11.73 -0.12
CA VAL A 196 -3.72 -11.30 1.04
C VAL A 196 -4.19 -9.95 1.56
N MET A 197 -4.57 -9.02 0.68
CA MET A 197 -5.10 -7.73 1.12
C MET A 197 -6.35 -7.91 1.96
N GLU A 198 -7.30 -8.73 1.50
CA GLU A 198 -8.54 -9.05 2.22
C GLU A 198 -8.27 -9.73 3.57
N GLU A 199 -7.31 -10.67 3.63
CA GLU A 199 -6.93 -11.36 4.87
C GLU A 199 -6.40 -10.40 5.96
N PHE A 200 -5.90 -9.23 5.56
CA PHE A 200 -5.39 -8.19 6.45
C PHE A 200 -6.31 -6.95 6.54
N ASP A 201 -7.56 -7.05 6.07
CA ASP A 201 -8.54 -5.97 6.01
C ASP A 201 -8.05 -4.72 5.26
N LEU A 202 -7.27 -4.93 4.18
CA LEU A 202 -6.72 -3.87 3.33
C LEU A 202 -7.51 -3.76 2.02
N THR A 203 -7.50 -2.56 1.43
CA THR A 203 -8.14 -2.31 0.13
C THR A 203 -7.48 -3.13 -0.98
N THR A 204 -8.31 -3.83 -1.76
CA THR A 204 -7.90 -4.56 -2.97
C THR A 204 -7.51 -3.64 -4.11
N PHE A 205 -7.03 -4.21 -5.22
CA PHE A 205 -6.60 -3.45 -6.38
C PHE A 205 -7.77 -2.74 -7.10
N TYR A 206 -7.44 -1.92 -8.10
CA TYR A 206 -8.42 -1.15 -8.84
C TYR A 206 -9.39 -2.06 -9.61
N GLN A 207 -10.67 -1.69 -9.68
CA GLN A 207 -11.71 -2.47 -10.37
C GLN A 207 -11.44 -2.67 -11.86
N ASP A 208 -10.89 -1.65 -12.53
CA ASP A 208 -10.44 -1.72 -13.92
C ASP A 208 -8.92 -1.51 -13.97
N PRO A 209 -8.12 -2.59 -13.77
CA PRO A 209 -6.69 -2.47 -13.61
C PRO A 209 -5.99 -2.18 -14.94
N SER A 210 -5.15 -1.16 -14.96
CA SER A 210 -4.23 -0.88 -16.07
C SER A 210 -2.79 -0.98 -15.58
N PHE A 211 -2.14 -2.10 -15.91
CA PHE A 211 -0.75 -2.35 -15.55
C PHE A 211 0.18 -1.53 -16.42
N HIS A 212 1.13 -0.84 -15.80
CA HIS A 212 2.04 0.03 -16.51
C HIS A 212 3.37 0.19 -15.78
N VAL A 213 4.40 0.55 -16.55
CA VAL A 213 5.68 1.01 -16.01
C VAL A 213 5.68 2.54 -16.06
N SER A 214 5.68 3.18 -14.89
CA SER A 214 5.80 4.64 -14.81
C SER A 214 7.20 5.11 -15.21
N LEU A 215 7.28 6.03 -16.18
CA LEU A 215 8.52 6.59 -16.73
C LEU A 215 8.90 7.91 -16.05
N ALA A 216 7.91 8.78 -15.88
CA ALA A 216 8.07 10.12 -15.33
C ALA A 216 6.80 10.57 -14.62
N TRP A 217 6.92 11.55 -13.73
CA TRP A 217 5.79 12.07 -12.97
C TRP A 217 5.90 13.57 -12.71
N CYS A 218 4.78 14.22 -12.40
CA CYS A 218 4.76 15.60 -11.89
C CYS A 218 3.64 15.80 -10.87
N VAL A 219 3.72 16.89 -10.12
CA VAL A 219 2.67 17.33 -9.19
C VAL A 219 1.50 17.96 -9.97
N GLY A 220 0.28 17.67 -9.50
CA GLY A 220 -0.99 18.14 -10.04
C GLY A 220 -1.52 17.29 -11.20
N ASP A 221 -2.70 17.68 -11.70
CA ASP A 221 -3.31 17.12 -12.90
C ASP A 221 -2.74 17.82 -14.15
N ALA A 222 -1.95 17.09 -14.92
CA ALA A 222 -1.31 17.55 -16.15
C ALA A 222 -1.88 16.84 -17.41
N ARG A 223 -3.02 16.15 -17.27
CA ARG A 223 -3.62 15.38 -18.36
C ARG A 223 -3.93 16.25 -19.57
N LEU A 224 -4.49 17.43 -19.38
CA LEU A 224 -4.85 18.33 -20.50
C LEU A 224 -3.64 18.77 -21.34
N GLN A 225 -2.45 18.84 -20.74
CA GLN A 225 -1.22 19.23 -21.43
C GLN A 225 -0.52 18.05 -22.10
N LEU A 226 -0.65 16.84 -21.52
CA LEU A 226 0.05 15.64 -21.98
C LEU A 226 -0.79 14.75 -22.90
N GLU A 227 -2.11 14.72 -22.70
CA GLU A 227 -3.04 14.04 -23.59
C GLU A 227 -3.16 14.80 -24.94
N GLY A 228 -3.57 14.08 -25.99
CA GLY A 228 -3.66 14.64 -27.33
C GLY A 228 -2.31 14.66 -28.04
N ARG A 229 -1.82 15.85 -28.40
CA ARG A 229 -0.66 16.00 -29.30
C ARG A 229 0.64 15.44 -28.71
N CYS A 230 0.95 15.75 -27.45
CA CYS A 230 2.13 15.24 -26.77
C CYS A 230 2.13 13.70 -26.75
N LEU A 231 1.01 13.09 -26.32
CA LEU A 231 0.85 11.64 -26.31
C LEU A 231 1.03 11.00 -27.69
N GLN A 232 0.47 11.61 -28.74
CA GLN A 232 0.63 11.13 -30.13
C GLN A 232 2.09 11.19 -30.58
N GLU A 233 2.79 12.29 -30.29
CA GLU A 233 4.20 12.45 -30.63
C GLU A 233 5.08 11.45 -29.86
N LEU A 234 4.79 11.19 -28.58
CA LEU A 234 5.47 10.17 -27.77
C LEU A 234 5.21 8.74 -28.26
N GLN A 235 4.00 8.43 -28.74
CA GLN A 235 3.65 7.10 -29.24
C GLN A 235 4.28 6.78 -30.61
N VAL A 236 4.37 7.78 -31.49
CA VAL A 236 4.92 7.63 -32.85
C VAL A 236 6.45 7.58 -32.85
N ASN A 237 7.09 8.12 -31.80
CA ASN A 237 8.53 8.36 -31.78
C ASN A 237 9.36 7.47 -30.82
N PRO A 238 9.42 6.14 -31.01
CA PRO A 238 10.54 5.37 -30.44
C PRO A 238 11.78 5.32 -31.35
N GLN A 239 11.62 5.38 -32.69
CA GLN A 239 12.76 5.26 -33.64
C GLN A 239 12.58 5.96 -35.02
N CYS A 240 11.53 6.75 -35.24
CA CYS A 240 11.24 7.29 -36.58
C CYS A 240 11.97 8.61 -36.88
N ARG A 241 13.30 8.56 -36.93
CA ARG A 241 14.12 9.35 -37.88
C ARG A 241 15.24 8.47 -38.43
N SER A 242 14.87 7.50 -39.26
CA SER A 242 15.81 6.95 -40.23
C SER A 242 16.04 8.05 -41.27
N THR A 243 17.28 8.53 -41.37
CA THR A 243 17.74 9.24 -42.57
C THR A 243 17.40 8.42 -43.81
N GLU A 244 17.02 9.12 -44.87
CA GLU A 244 16.54 8.61 -46.15
C GLU A 244 17.23 7.31 -46.61
N GLY A 245 16.43 6.33 -47.06
CA GLY A 245 16.91 5.30 -47.99
C GLY A 245 17.31 3.93 -47.42
N ALA A 246 16.67 3.40 -46.37
CA ALA A 246 16.83 1.98 -46.01
C ALA A 246 15.49 1.30 -45.70
N LYS A 247 15.27 0.13 -46.29
CA LYS A 247 14.06 -0.71 -46.20
C LYS A 247 13.62 -0.91 -44.74
N PRO A 248 12.30 -1.03 -44.47
CA PRO A 248 11.78 -1.24 -43.12
C PRO A 248 12.11 -2.66 -42.64
N GLN A 249 13.29 -2.84 -42.04
CA GLN A 249 13.53 -4.01 -41.21
C GLN A 249 12.82 -3.77 -39.88
N ARG A 250 11.67 -4.42 -39.69
CA ARG A 250 11.02 -4.62 -38.39
C ARG A 250 12.01 -5.37 -37.49
N LYS A 251 12.91 -4.65 -36.82
CA LYS A 251 13.89 -5.22 -35.90
C LYS A 251 13.30 -5.22 -34.49
N SER A 252 12.96 -6.43 -34.06
CA SER A 252 12.89 -6.91 -32.68
C SER A 252 12.17 -6.03 -31.66
N TRP A 253 10.89 -6.31 -31.51
CA TRP A 253 10.04 -5.95 -30.37
C TRP A 253 10.74 -6.26 -29.04
N MET A 254 10.69 -5.30 -28.10
CA MET A 254 11.27 -5.44 -26.76
C MET A 254 10.63 -6.63 -26.04
N ARG A 255 11.39 -7.73 -25.91
CA ARG A 255 11.01 -8.88 -25.11
C ARG A 255 11.47 -8.62 -23.68
N LEU A 256 10.61 -7.97 -22.92
CA LEU A 256 10.85 -7.60 -21.53
C LEU A 256 10.78 -8.86 -20.66
N LYS A 257 11.92 -9.21 -20.05
CA LYS A 257 12.01 -10.34 -19.12
C LYS A 257 11.86 -9.78 -17.70
N THR A 258 10.86 -10.25 -16.96
CA THR A 258 10.70 -9.97 -15.53
C THR A 258 11.87 -10.57 -14.74
N PRO A 259 12.51 -9.83 -13.82
CA PRO A 259 13.45 -10.40 -12.85
C PRO A 259 12.73 -11.20 -11.77
N ARG A 260 13.51 -11.92 -10.95
CA ARG A 260 13.04 -12.55 -9.72
C ARG A 260 12.70 -11.44 -8.72
N CYS A 261 11.67 -11.67 -7.91
CA CYS A 261 11.30 -10.94 -6.69
C CYS A 261 10.19 -9.90 -6.86
N CYS A 262 9.03 -10.16 -6.23
CA CYS A 262 8.10 -9.11 -5.84
C CYS A 262 8.73 -8.34 -4.68
N CYS A 263 8.82 -7.02 -4.72
CA CYS A 263 9.40 -6.26 -3.62
C CYS A 263 8.29 -5.57 -2.82
N VAL A 264 8.38 -5.63 -1.48
CA VAL A 264 7.52 -4.86 -0.58
C VAL A 264 8.34 -3.68 -0.07
N CYS A 265 7.99 -2.46 -0.49
CA CYS A 265 8.61 -1.27 0.08
C CYS A 265 7.83 -0.82 1.32
N THR A 266 8.50 -0.83 2.46
CA THR A 266 8.09 -0.14 3.68
C THR A 266 8.86 1.18 3.79
N GLN A 267 8.23 2.31 3.49
CA GLN A 267 8.87 3.61 3.70
C GLN A 267 8.81 3.99 5.18
N SER A 268 9.91 3.80 5.91
CA SER A 268 10.20 4.55 7.13
C SER A 268 11.37 5.48 6.87
N ARG A 269 11.09 6.78 6.94
CA ARG A 269 12.11 7.78 7.22
C ARG A 269 11.67 8.48 8.50
N SER A 270 12.13 7.95 9.62
CA SER A 270 12.17 8.70 10.87
C SER A 270 13.26 9.77 10.75
N ALA A 271 12.97 10.97 11.27
CA ALA A 271 13.85 12.12 11.22
C ALA A 271 15.22 11.85 11.85
N ALA A 272 16.23 12.56 11.33
CA ALA A 272 17.64 12.63 11.73
C ALA A 272 18.60 11.58 11.10
N SER A 273 19.48 12.11 10.26
CA SER A 273 20.72 11.54 9.71
C SER A 273 20.64 10.53 8.55
N LEU A 274 21.30 10.93 7.46
CA LEU A 274 21.92 10.15 6.37
C LEU A 274 21.10 9.02 5.70
N GLY A 275 20.89 9.23 4.40
CA GLY A 275 20.02 8.43 3.56
C GLY A 275 20.34 6.94 3.53
N THR A 276 19.32 6.15 3.87
CA THR A 276 19.12 4.81 3.30
C THR A 276 17.61 4.62 3.11
N ASN A 277 17.17 4.30 1.89
CA ASN A 277 15.86 3.66 1.74
C ASN A 277 16.04 2.22 2.23
N SER A 278 15.29 1.81 3.26
CA SER A 278 15.19 0.38 3.59
C SER A 278 14.16 -0.24 2.65
N SER A 279 14.55 -0.47 1.40
CA SER A 279 13.89 -1.44 0.53
C SER A 279 14.29 -2.82 1.04
N ARG A 280 13.35 -3.56 1.63
CA ARG A 280 13.50 -5.02 1.73
C ARG A 280 13.24 -5.60 0.35
N CYS A 281 14.32 -5.78 -0.41
CA CYS A 281 14.26 -6.68 -1.55
C CYS A 281 13.92 -8.08 -1.04
N LEU A 282 12.89 -8.69 -1.61
CA LEU A 282 12.66 -10.13 -1.47
C LEU A 282 13.66 -10.90 -2.32
#